data_AF-A0A852UMA5-F1
#
_entry.id   AF-A0A852UMA5-F1
#
_cell.length_a   1.000
_cell.length_b   1.000
_cell.length_c   1.000
_cell.angle_alpha   90.00
_cell.angle_beta   90.00
_cell.angle_gamma   90.00
#
_symmetry.space_group_name_H-M   'P 1'
#
loop_
_entity.id
_entity.type
_entity.pdbx_description
1 polymer ?
#
loop_
_entity_poly.entity_id
_entity_poly.type
_entity_poly.pdbx_seq_one_letter_code
_entity_poly.pdbx_strand_id
1 'polypeptide(L)'
;MKAYVILGDNKDTQGLIDQLRARDNGTITVVDEDFNMVLSRKGDVTYVNGSYVDNVKDLKLPFVYYHYIQPMHRRDGRKWRRSLSSER
;
A
#
# COMPACT_ATOMS: atom_id res chain seq x y z
N MET A 1 -10.06 1.41 6.31
CA MET A 1 -9.47 0.88 5.07
C MET A 1 -8.58 -0.30 5.46
N LYS A 2 -8.87 -1.51 4.96
CA LYS A 2 -8.10 -2.71 5.31
C LYS A 2 -6.89 -2.86 4.38
N ALA A 3 -5.84 -3.49 4.89
CA ALA A 3 -4.68 -3.89 4.11
C ALA A 3 -4.58 -5.41 4.12
N TYR A 4 -4.40 -6.01 2.94
CA TYR A 4 -4.28 -7.44 2.75
C TYR A 4 -2.87 -7.76 2.27
N VAL A 5 -2.23 -8.73 2.92
CA VAL A 5 -0.93 -9.25 2.53
C VAL A 5 -1.12 -10.70 2.12
N ILE A 6 -0.78 -11.01 0.87
CA ILE A 6 -0.78 -12.35 0.29
C ILE A 6 0.67 -12.80 0.20
N LEU A 7 0.96 -14.00 0.68
CA LEU A 7 2.30 -14.59 0.64
C LEU A 7 2.35 -15.63 -0.48
N GLY A 8 3.26 -15.45 -1.43
CA GLY A 8 3.42 -16.22 -2.66
C GLY A 8 2.51 -15.78 -3.81
N ASP A 9 3.04 -15.77 -5.03
CA ASP A 9 2.25 -15.63 -6.26
C ASP A 9 2.12 -17.01 -6.93
N ASN A 10 0.89 -17.53 -6.98
CA ASN A 10 0.59 -18.80 -7.61
C ASN A 10 -0.70 -18.70 -8.43
N LYS A 11 -1.08 -19.80 -9.09
CA LYS A 11 -2.26 -19.87 -9.97
C LYS A 11 -3.58 -19.43 -9.29
N ASP A 12 -3.69 -19.57 -7.98
CA ASP A 12 -4.90 -19.27 -7.21
C ASP A 12 -4.88 -17.85 -6.63
N THR A 13 -3.71 -17.18 -6.60
CA THR A 13 -3.52 -15.82 -6.08
C THR A 13 -4.46 -14.82 -6.75
N GLN A 14 -4.65 -14.92 -8.06
CA GLN A 14 -5.58 -14.04 -8.78
C GLN A 14 -7.03 -14.21 -8.32
N GLY A 15 -7.47 -15.45 -8.10
CA GLY A 15 -8.82 -15.73 -7.59
C GLY A 15 -9.05 -15.17 -6.18
N LEU A 16 -8.03 -15.24 -5.32
CA LEU A 16 -8.07 -14.64 -3.99
C LEU A 16 -8.15 -13.10 -4.07
N ILE A 17 -7.36 -12.47 -4.93
CA ILE A 17 -7.39 -11.02 -5.16
C ILE A 17 -8.80 -10.57 -5.55
N ASP A 18 -9.44 -11.27 -6.48
CA ASP A 18 -10.77 -10.91 -6.97
C ASP A 18 -11.84 -11.07 -5.89
N GLN A 19 -11.74 -12.11 -5.04
CA GLN A 19 -12.63 -12.26 -3.87
C GLN A 19 -12.47 -11.14 -2.84
N LEU A 20 -11.22 -10.69 -2.60
CA LEU A 20 -10.95 -9.59 -1.67
C LEU A 20 -11.50 -8.27 -2.20
N ARG A 21 -11.30 -7.99 -3.49
CA ARG A 21 -11.84 -6.79 -4.18
C ARG A 21 -13.36 -6.74 -4.15
N ALA A 22 -14.04 -7.89 -4.27
CA ALA A 22 -15.49 -7.94 -4.21
C ALA A 22 -16.05 -7.57 -2.83
N ARG A 23 -15.24 -7.67 -1.77
CA ARG A 23 -15.67 -7.44 -0.37
C ARG A 23 -15.27 -6.07 0.17
N ASP A 24 -14.11 -5.55 -0.19
CA ASP A 24 -13.55 -4.31 0.37
C ASP A 24 -12.64 -3.61 -0.65
N ASN A 25 -12.58 -2.28 -0.58
CA ASN A 25 -11.66 -1.46 -1.38
C ASN A 25 -10.29 -1.29 -0.67
N GLY A 26 -9.82 -2.37 -0.05
CA GLY A 26 -8.56 -2.41 0.69
C GLY A 26 -7.33 -2.42 -0.22
N THR A 27 -6.17 -2.07 0.31
CA THR A 27 -4.90 -2.22 -0.42
C THR A 27 -4.47 -3.69 -0.38
N ILE A 28 -4.06 -4.23 -1.53
CA ILE A 28 -3.59 -5.61 -1.64
C ILE A 28 -2.12 -5.60 -2.01
N THR A 29 -1.32 -6.32 -1.22
CA THR A 29 0.10 -6.54 -1.45
C THR A 29 0.36 -8.04 -1.57
N VAL A 30 1.03 -8.44 -2.65
CA VAL A 30 1.52 -9.80 -2.88
C VAL A 30 3.02 -9.79 -2.64
N VAL A 31 3.49 -10.64 -1.73
CA VAL A 31 4.91 -10.82 -1.41
C VAL A 31 5.34 -12.16 -1.95
N ASP A 32 6.33 -12.19 -2.84
CA ASP A 32 6.82 -13.42 -3.44
C ASP A 32 8.35 -13.39 -3.55
N GLU A 33 9.03 -14.43 -3.05
CA GLU A 33 10.50 -14.53 -3.06
C GLU A 33 11.06 -14.71 -4.47
N ASP A 34 10.30 -15.38 -5.34
CA ASP A 34 10.69 -15.66 -6.73
C ASP A 34 10.35 -14.51 -7.69
N PHE A 35 9.78 -13.41 -7.16
CA PHE A 35 9.40 -12.28 -7.97
C PHE A 35 10.62 -11.49 -8.46
N ASN A 36 10.95 -11.62 -9.74
CA ASN A 36 12.17 -11.06 -10.35
C ASN A 36 12.38 -9.54 -10.19
N MET A 37 11.34 -8.76 -9.84
CA MET A 37 11.45 -7.32 -9.62
C MET A 37 11.36 -7.00 -8.12
N VAL A 38 12.14 -6.02 -7.65
CA VAL A 38 12.12 -5.60 -6.24
C VAL A 38 10.73 -5.12 -5.81
N LEU A 39 10.10 -4.28 -6.63
CA LEU A 39 8.75 -3.76 -6.43
C LEU A 39 8.11 -3.49 -7.78
N SER A 40 6.85 -3.92 -7.93
CA SER A 40 6.05 -3.68 -9.13
C SER A 40 4.61 -3.40 -8.72
N ARG A 41 3.93 -2.56 -9.50
CA ARG A 41 2.53 -2.24 -9.26
C ARG A 41 1.71 -2.59 -10.50
N LYS A 42 0.69 -3.42 -10.32
CA LYS A 42 -0.27 -3.79 -11.37
C LYS A 42 -1.64 -3.27 -10.95
N GLY A 43 -1.98 -2.08 -11.42
CA GLY A 43 -3.21 -1.38 -11.03
C GLY A 43 -3.21 -0.99 -9.55
N ASP A 44 -4.11 -1.57 -8.77
CA ASP A 44 -4.28 -1.40 -7.32
C ASP A 44 -3.50 -2.41 -6.48
N VAL A 45 -2.95 -3.46 -7.09
CA VAL A 45 -2.17 -4.50 -6.40
C VAL A 45 -0.68 -4.19 -6.48
N THR A 46 -0.01 -4.30 -5.34
CA THR A 46 1.45 -4.13 -5.24
C THR A 46 2.11 -5.49 -5.10
N TYR A 47 3.07 -5.79 -5.96
CA TYR A 47 3.89 -6.99 -5.92
C TYR A 47 5.28 -6.60 -5.41
N VAL A 48 5.78 -7.32 -4.41
CA VAL A 48 7.08 -7.06 -3.80
C VAL A 48 7.86 -8.35 -3.67
N ASN A 49 9.16 -8.26 -3.91
CA ASN A 49 10.06 -9.38 -3.64
C ASN A 49 10.29 -9.52 -2.12
N GLY A 50 10.48 -10.76 -1.62
CA GLY A 50 10.85 -11.00 -0.22
C GLY A 50 12.06 -10.17 0.26
N SER A 51 13.09 -10.02 -0.58
CA SER A 51 14.26 -9.19 -0.29
C SER A 51 13.92 -7.70 -0.10
N TYR A 52 12.88 -7.19 -0.77
CA TYR A 52 12.41 -5.81 -0.53
C TYR A 52 11.84 -5.67 0.88
N VAL A 53 11.07 -6.66 1.34
CA VAL A 53 10.50 -6.67 2.68
C VAL A 53 11.61 -6.67 3.73
N ASP A 54 12.65 -7.49 3.53
CA ASP A 54 13.78 -7.55 4.47
C ASP A 54 14.59 -6.24 4.49
N ASN A 55 14.88 -5.66 3.32
CA ASN A 55 15.54 -4.35 3.24
C ASN A 55 14.72 -3.23 3.93
N VAL A 56 13.40 -3.34 3.90
CA VAL A 56 12.50 -2.35 4.52
C VAL A 56 12.30 -2.58 6.01
N LYS A 57 12.44 -3.81 6.52
CA LYS A 57 12.41 -4.08 7.97
C LYS A 57 13.52 -3.33 8.72
N ASP A 58 14.69 -3.24 8.11
CA ASP A 58 15.87 -2.57 8.70
C ASP A 58 15.83 -1.05 8.56
N LEU A 59 15.08 -0.56 7.57
CA LEU A 59 14.73 0.85 7.51
C LEU A 59 13.76 1.11 8.65
N LYS A 60 14.19 1.87 9.67
CA LYS A 60 13.29 2.52 10.64
C LYS A 60 12.41 3.55 9.93
N LEU A 61 11.56 3.09 9.02
CA LEU A 61 10.64 3.94 8.30
C LEU A 61 9.62 4.44 9.31
N PRO A 62 9.49 5.77 9.50
CA PRO A 62 8.31 6.27 10.17
C PRO A 62 7.10 5.80 9.35
N PHE A 63 6.12 5.16 10.00
CA PHE A 63 4.85 4.82 9.36
C PHE A 63 4.25 6.11 8.79
N VAL A 64 4.36 6.32 7.48
CA VAL A 64 3.83 7.52 6.83
C VAL A 64 2.36 7.28 6.56
N TYR A 65 1.50 7.72 7.48
CA TYR A 65 0.07 7.87 7.21
C TYR A 65 -0.11 8.89 6.08
N TYR A 66 -0.35 8.43 4.85
CA TYR A 66 -0.83 9.32 3.81
C TYR A 66 -2.34 9.47 3.95
N HIS A 67 -2.80 10.70 4.25
CA HIS A 67 -4.19 11.06 4.02
C HIS A 67 -4.36 11.35 2.53
N TYR A 68 -5.11 10.49 1.83
CA TYR A 68 -5.44 10.74 0.43
C TYR A 68 -6.25 12.03 0.30
N ILE A 69 -5.66 13.02 -0.36
CA ILE A 69 -6.33 14.29 -0.67
C ILE A 69 -7.07 14.14 -1.99
N GLN A 70 -8.41 14.14 -1.93
CA GLN A 70 -9.23 14.19 -3.13
C GLN A 70 -8.84 15.40 -4.00
N PRO A 71 -8.79 15.27 -5.34
CA PRO A 71 -8.33 16.34 -6.24
C PRO A 71 -8.98 17.71 -5.99
N MET A 72 -10.25 17.72 -5.59
CA MET A 72 -11.03 18.93 -5.26
C MET A 72 -10.48 19.70 -4.05
N HIS A 73 -9.79 19.02 -3.12
CA HIS A 73 -9.21 19.61 -1.91
C HIS A 73 -7.74 20.02 -2.07
N ARG A 74 -7.12 19.77 -3.22
CA ARG A 74 -5.70 20.08 -3.50
C ARG A 74 -5.43 21.57 -3.77
N ARG A 75 -6.47 22.37 -3.99
CA ARG A 75 -6.35 23.76 -4.43
C ARG A 75 -5.91 24.74 -3.34
N ASP A 76 -6.03 24.38 -2.07
CA ASP A 76 -5.79 25.32 -0.97
C ASP A 76 -4.90 24.70 0.11
N GLY A 77 -3.63 24.46 -0.27
CA GLY A 77 -2.59 23.92 0.61
C GLY A 77 -2.31 24.73 1.89
N ARG A 78 -3.03 25.85 2.12
CA ARG A 78 -2.97 26.64 3.36
C ARG A 78 -3.89 26.11 4.47
N LYS A 79 -5.04 25.48 4.17
CA LYS A 79 -5.97 25.00 5.21
C LYS A 79 -5.38 23.84 6.03
N TRP A 80 -4.57 23.01 5.40
CA TRP A 80 -4.00 21.77 5.96
C TRP A 80 -2.87 22.05 6.95
N ARG A 81 -2.19 23.18 6.79
CA ARG A 81 -1.09 23.59 7.66
C ARG A 81 -1.56 23.95 9.08
N ARG A 82 -2.85 24.29 9.26
CA ARG A 82 -3.38 24.73 10.57
C ARG A 82 -3.86 23.57 11.44
N SER A 83 -4.31 22.46 10.86
CA SER A 83 -4.76 21.29 11.63
C SER A 83 -3.61 20.47 12.21
N LEU A 84 -2.41 20.56 11.62
CA LEU A 84 -1.20 19.88 12.12
C LEU A 84 -0.47 20.66 13.22
N SER A 85 -0.82 21.93 13.45
CA SER A 85 -0.19 22.80 14.45
C SER A 85 -1.05 23.04 15.68
N SER A 86 -2.29 22.53 15.74
CA SER A 86 -3.19 22.70 16.89
C SER A 86 -3.20 21.52 17.86
N GLU A 87 -2.31 20.53 17.68
CA GLU A 87 -2.08 19.44 18.63
C GLU A 87 -0.78 19.66 19.42
N ARG A 88 -0.67 20.83 20.05
CA ARG A 88 0.27 21.07 21.15
C ARG A 88 -0.49 21.56 22.38
#